data_AF-A0A0P7KIL1-F1
#
_entry.id   AF-A0A0P7KIL1-F1
#
_cell.length_a   1.000
_cell.length_b   1.000
_cell.length_c   1.000
_cell.angle_alpha   90.00
_cell.angle_beta   90.00
_cell.angle_gamma   90.00
#
_symmetry.space_group_name_H-M   'P 1'
#
loop_
_entity.id
_entity.type
_entity.pdbx_description
1 polymer ?
#
loop_
_entity_poly.entity_id
_entity_poly.type
_entity_poly.pdbx_seq_one_letter_code
_entity_poly.pdbx_strand_id
1 'polypeptide(L)'
;MEQVRLTPLPRTSKLWEKFAKGDFIDGYAVTCPLSAQEALQVGLALPSWAMTLLNIRNLILSPFGFKTRIDDGYADSIFPLDFQDENEVIVGTDDWHQDFRISVYKSKDTIHMSTWVHRHNLAGYIYLAAVMPFHILIVRDAMRRIARTTIAPAAQAQ
;
A
#
# COMPACT_ATOMS: atom_id res chain seq x y z
N MET A 1 19.41 -4.45 -13.40
CA MET A 1 18.39 -5.32 -12.78
C MET A 1 17.64 -4.49 -11.76
N GLU A 2 16.36 -4.23 -12.00
CA GLU A 2 15.47 -3.53 -11.06
C GLU A 2 15.24 -4.43 -9.84
N GLN A 3 16.13 -4.36 -8.85
CA GLN A 3 16.01 -5.16 -7.65
C GLN A 3 15.07 -4.48 -6.66
N VAL A 4 13.85 -5.01 -6.56
CA VAL A 4 13.00 -4.78 -5.39
C VAL A 4 13.73 -5.33 -4.17
N ARG A 5 14.07 -4.45 -3.23
CA ARG A 5 14.77 -4.80 -1.99
C ARG A 5 13.76 -4.94 -0.87
N LEU A 6 13.88 -6.00 -0.07
CA LEU A 6 13.17 -6.09 1.21
C LEU A 6 13.94 -5.22 2.21
N THR A 7 13.30 -4.21 2.79
CA THR A 7 13.92 -3.30 3.75
C THR A 7 12.88 -2.76 4.71
N PRO A 8 13.21 -2.54 5.99
CA PRO A 8 12.33 -1.81 6.88
C PRO A 8 11.94 -0.43 6.32
N LEU A 9 10.73 0.01 6.63
CA LEU A 9 10.30 1.39 6.39
C LEU A 9 11.20 2.35 7.18
N PRO A 10 11.65 3.49 6.58
CA PRO A 10 12.46 4.47 7.29
C PRO A 10 11.78 4.94 8.59
N ARG A 11 12.55 5.08 9.67
CA ARG A 11 12.02 5.47 11.00
C ARG A 11 11.46 6.88 11.06
N THR A 12 11.71 7.68 10.04
CA THR A 12 11.17 9.03 9.83
C THR A 12 9.78 9.04 9.22
N SER A 13 9.26 7.89 8.76
CA SER A 13 7.87 7.78 8.29
C SER A 13 6.90 8.01 9.44
N LYS A 14 5.83 8.74 9.15
CA LYS A 14 4.74 9.00 10.10
C LYS A 14 3.96 7.74 10.47
N LEU A 15 3.99 6.69 9.64
CA LEU A 15 3.32 5.42 9.94
C LEU A 15 3.77 4.81 11.27
N TRP A 16 5.01 5.08 11.70
CA TRP A 16 5.52 4.61 12.98
C TRP A 16 4.78 5.19 14.20
N GLU A 17 4.07 6.31 14.07
CA GLU A 17 3.21 6.85 15.14
C GLU A 17 2.03 5.92 15.47
N LYS A 18 1.59 5.10 14.50
CA LYS A 18 0.50 4.12 14.70
C LYS A 18 1.00 2.77 15.19
N PHE A 19 2.30 2.50 15.10
CA PHE A 19 2.85 1.17 15.34
C PHE A 19 2.79 0.77 16.82
N ALA A 20 2.14 -0.34 17.10
CA ALA A 20 2.10 -0.99 18.41
C ALA A 20 2.83 -2.35 18.39
N LYS A 21 3.24 -2.81 19.58
CA LYS A 21 3.87 -4.13 19.71
C LYS A 21 2.89 -5.22 19.26
N GLY A 22 3.35 -6.08 18.35
CA GLY A 22 2.55 -7.17 17.79
C GLY A 22 2.00 -6.85 16.41
N ASP A 23 2.09 -5.59 15.97
CA ASP A 23 1.71 -5.16 14.63
C ASP A 23 2.48 -5.87 13.52
N PHE A 24 1.77 -6.19 12.43
CA PHE A 24 2.42 -6.60 11.21
C PHE A 24 2.85 -5.35 10.47
N ILE A 25 4.10 -5.34 10.04
CA ILE A 25 4.62 -4.32 9.14
C ILE A 25 5.62 -4.98 8.20
N ASP A 26 5.50 -4.73 6.91
CA ASP A 26 6.51 -5.11 5.93
C ASP A 26 7.20 -3.88 5.34
N GLY A 27 8.15 -4.09 4.45
CA GLY A 27 8.79 -2.98 3.78
C GLY A 27 9.60 -3.41 2.58
N TYR A 28 9.44 -2.64 1.52
CA TYR A 28 10.13 -2.84 0.25
C TYR A 28 10.67 -1.51 -0.25
N ALA A 29 11.75 -1.55 -1.00
CA ALA A 29 12.31 -0.36 -1.63
C ALA A 29 12.78 -0.60 -3.06
N VAL A 30 12.61 0.42 -3.89
CA VAL A 30 13.15 0.52 -5.25
C VAL A 30 13.72 1.90 -5.47
N THR A 31 14.76 1.98 -6.30
CA THR A 31 15.25 3.28 -6.77
C THR A 31 14.31 3.76 -7.87
N CYS A 32 13.76 4.95 -7.70
CA CYS A 32 12.77 5.52 -8.60
C CYS A 32 12.73 7.06 -8.41
N PRO A 33 12.72 7.86 -9.49
CA PRO A 33 12.70 9.31 -9.42
C PRO A 33 11.31 9.87 -9.10
N LEU A 34 10.25 9.05 -9.20
CA LEU A 34 8.87 9.44 -8.94
C LEU A 34 8.69 10.08 -7.57
N SER A 35 7.71 10.95 -7.42
CA SER A 35 7.18 11.39 -6.13
C SER A 35 6.48 10.22 -5.40
N ALA A 36 6.25 10.37 -4.10
CA ALA A 36 5.50 9.39 -3.32
C ALA A 36 4.08 9.18 -3.86
N GLN A 37 3.41 10.25 -4.31
CA GLN A 37 2.06 10.19 -4.87
C GLN A 37 2.02 9.46 -6.22
N GLU A 38 2.94 9.75 -7.14
CA GLU A 38 3.03 9.04 -8.43
C GLU A 38 3.35 7.56 -8.22
N ALA A 39 4.28 7.24 -7.32
CA ALA A 39 4.61 5.87 -6.98
C ALA A 39 3.41 5.12 -6.36
N LEU A 40 2.62 5.79 -5.53
CA LEU A 40 1.37 5.24 -5.00
C LEU A 40 0.36 4.95 -6.13
N GLN A 41 0.16 5.87 -7.06
CA GLN A 41 -0.74 5.66 -8.21
C GLN A 41 -0.33 4.44 -9.05
N VAL A 42 0.97 4.31 -9.36
CA VAL A 42 1.51 3.14 -10.08
C VAL A 42 1.37 1.87 -9.25
N GLY A 43 1.64 1.95 -7.94
CA GLY A 43 1.51 0.83 -7.01
C GLY A 43 0.08 0.30 -6.90
N LEU A 44 -0.90 1.21 -6.82
CA LEU A 44 -2.32 0.93 -6.68
C LEU A 44 -3.03 0.59 -7.99
N ALA A 45 -2.37 0.68 -9.15
CA ALA A 45 -2.90 0.21 -10.43
C ALA A 45 -2.98 -1.32 -10.49
N LEU A 46 -3.62 -1.96 -9.51
CA LEU A 46 -3.57 -3.39 -9.22
C LEU A 46 -3.98 -4.27 -10.41
N PRO A 47 -3.36 -5.46 -10.58
CA PRO A 47 -3.79 -6.39 -11.59
C PRO A 47 -5.23 -6.88 -11.31
N SER A 48 -5.97 -7.24 -12.36
CA SER A 48 -7.40 -7.57 -12.26
C SER A 48 -7.71 -8.67 -11.24
N TRP A 49 -6.84 -9.66 -11.07
CA TRP A 49 -7.02 -10.71 -10.07
C TRP A 49 -6.95 -10.18 -8.62
N ALA A 50 -6.09 -9.19 -8.36
CA ALA A 50 -5.97 -8.56 -7.05
C ALA A 50 -7.20 -7.70 -6.77
N MET A 51 -7.72 -7.00 -7.79
CA MET A 51 -9.02 -6.33 -7.71
C MET A 51 -10.16 -7.30 -7.38
N THR A 52 -10.18 -8.48 -8.01
CA THR A 52 -11.17 -9.53 -7.69
C THR A 52 -11.07 -9.98 -6.23
N LEU A 53 -9.86 -10.20 -5.70
CA LEU A 53 -9.68 -10.57 -4.29
C LEU A 53 -10.15 -9.47 -3.33
N LEU A 54 -9.87 -8.20 -3.64
CA LEU A 54 -10.36 -7.07 -2.84
C LEU A 54 -11.89 -6.97 -2.87
N ASN A 55 -12.52 -7.25 -4.01
CA ASN A 55 -13.98 -7.31 -4.12
C ASN A 55 -14.57 -8.47 -3.32
N ILE A 56 -13.93 -9.65 -3.35
CA ILE A 56 -14.33 -10.80 -2.52
C ILE A 56 -14.22 -10.46 -1.03
N ARG A 57 -13.12 -9.83 -0.62
CA ARG A 57 -12.92 -9.30 0.74
C ARG A 57 -14.06 -8.39 1.14
N ASN A 58 -14.42 -7.42 0.28
CA ASN A 58 -15.50 -6.48 0.56
C ASN A 58 -16.86 -7.19 0.66
N LEU A 59 -17.11 -8.22 -0.15
CA LEU A 59 -18.33 -9.01 -0.08
C LEU A 59 -18.43 -9.80 1.25
N ILE A 60 -17.34 -10.44 1.67
CA ILE A 60 -17.29 -11.21 2.92
C ILE A 60 -17.46 -10.29 4.14
N LEU A 61 -16.95 -9.07 4.05
CA LEU A 61 -17.01 -8.10 5.15
C LEU A 61 -18.26 -7.22 5.13
N SER A 62 -18.98 -7.14 4.01
CA SER A 62 -20.25 -6.43 3.85
C SER A 62 -21.29 -6.68 4.96
N PRO A 63 -21.55 -7.92 5.44
CA PRO A 63 -22.50 -8.16 6.54
C PRO A 63 -22.09 -7.54 7.88
N PHE A 64 -20.85 -7.07 8.03
CA PHE A 64 -20.37 -6.39 9.23
C PHE A 64 -20.47 -4.86 9.15
N GLY A 65 -21.21 -4.31 8.17
CA GLY A 65 -21.63 -2.90 8.17
C GLY A 65 -20.72 -1.91 7.45
N PHE A 66 -19.86 -2.37 6.53
CA PHE A 66 -19.01 -1.46 5.75
C PHE A 66 -19.82 -0.66 4.74
N LYS A 67 -20.04 0.61 5.08
CA LYS A 67 -20.31 1.66 4.10
C LYS A 67 -18.98 2.20 3.63
N THR A 68 -18.64 1.94 2.37
CA THR A 68 -17.58 2.67 1.67
C THR A 68 -17.93 4.16 1.78
N ARG A 69 -17.19 4.91 2.61
CA ARG A 69 -17.41 6.34 2.77
C ARG A 69 -16.80 7.02 1.55
N ILE A 70 -17.65 7.32 0.58
CA ILE A 70 -17.30 8.11 -0.59
C ILE A 70 -17.36 9.57 -0.12
N ASP A 71 -16.25 10.08 0.43
CA ASP A 71 -16.09 11.51 0.70
C ASP A 71 -15.05 12.07 -0.29
N ASP A 72 -15.57 12.83 -1.25
CA ASP A 72 -15.08 14.03 -1.90
C ASP A 72 -13.56 14.28 -1.85
N GLY A 73 -12.84 13.75 -2.85
CA GLY A 73 -11.46 14.14 -3.17
C GLY A 73 -10.59 13.01 -3.75
N TYR A 74 -10.92 11.76 -3.43
CA TYR A 74 -10.26 10.54 -3.92
C TYR A 74 -11.30 9.50 -4.37
N ALA A 75 -12.22 9.94 -5.25
CA ALA A 75 -13.50 9.29 -5.55
C ALA A 75 -13.44 7.85 -6.12
N ASP A 76 -12.27 7.33 -6.47
CA ASP A 76 -12.12 5.96 -7.04
C ASP A 76 -11.07 5.09 -6.34
N SER A 77 -10.52 5.54 -5.20
CA SER A 77 -9.48 4.77 -4.52
C SER A 77 -10.07 3.77 -3.51
N ILE A 78 -9.68 2.51 -3.65
CA ILE A 78 -10.06 1.40 -2.74
C ILE A 78 -9.60 1.65 -1.29
N PHE A 79 -8.67 2.60 -1.10
CA PHE A 79 -8.07 2.96 0.18
C PHE A 79 -8.14 4.49 0.36
N PRO A 80 -8.92 5.00 1.33
CA PRO A 80 -9.01 6.43 1.56
C PRO A 80 -7.69 7.00 2.07
N LEU A 81 -7.48 8.29 1.83
CA LEU A 81 -6.29 9.01 2.28
C LEU A 81 -6.30 9.18 3.82
N ASP A 82 -5.21 8.76 4.47
CA ASP A 82 -4.99 8.90 5.92
C ASP A 82 -4.01 10.04 6.23
N PHE A 83 -2.95 10.16 5.44
CA PHE A 83 -1.94 11.22 5.60
C PHE A 83 -1.23 11.52 4.28
N GLN A 84 -0.85 12.78 4.07
CA GLN A 84 -0.02 13.20 2.94
C GLN A 84 0.89 14.37 3.33
N ASP A 85 2.16 14.27 2.97
CA ASP A 85 3.12 15.37 2.93
C ASP A 85 4.00 15.31 1.67
N GLU A 86 5.08 16.09 1.63
CA GLU A 86 6.00 16.17 0.48
C GLU A 86 6.71 14.84 0.16
N ASN A 87 6.96 14.02 1.18
CA ASN A 87 7.76 12.80 1.08
C ASN A 87 6.95 11.53 1.33
N GLU A 88 5.76 11.61 1.90
CA GLU A 88 4.97 10.45 2.31
C GLU A 88 3.50 10.58 1.93
N VAL A 89 2.94 9.49 1.42
CA VAL A 89 1.50 9.32 1.29
C VAL A 89 1.09 8.04 2.00
N ILE A 90 0.11 8.13 2.89
CA ILE A 90 -0.47 7.00 3.61
C ILE A 90 -1.95 6.92 3.25
N VAL A 91 -2.35 5.74 2.79
CA VAL A 91 -3.75 5.40 2.52
C VAL A 91 -4.14 4.16 3.31
N GLY A 92 -5.42 4.00 3.62
CA GLY A 92 -5.92 2.76 4.20
C GLY A 92 -7.21 2.94 4.96
N THR A 93 -7.65 1.88 5.64
CA THR A 93 -8.98 1.80 6.24
C THR A 93 -8.91 1.14 7.60
N ASP A 94 -9.87 1.48 8.46
CA ASP A 94 -10.08 0.84 9.75
C ASP A 94 -11.24 -0.14 9.62
N ASP A 95 -11.10 -1.32 10.23
CA ASP A 95 -12.07 -2.41 10.14
C ASP A 95 -12.22 -3.11 11.50
N TRP A 96 -13.34 -3.77 11.74
CA TRP A 96 -13.63 -4.42 13.02
C TRP A 96 -12.60 -5.51 13.37
N HIS A 97 -12.02 -6.16 12.36
CA HIS A 97 -11.02 -7.22 12.55
C HIS A 97 -9.58 -6.70 12.53
N GLN A 98 -9.31 -5.63 11.79
CA GLN A 98 -7.99 -5.02 11.69
C GLN A 98 -8.01 -3.61 11.09
N ASP A 99 -7.07 -2.78 11.50
CA ASP A 99 -6.72 -1.57 10.76
C ASP A 99 -5.63 -1.90 9.74
N PHE A 100 -5.70 -1.24 8.59
CA PHE A 100 -4.77 -1.45 7.49
C PHE A 100 -4.30 -0.11 6.93
N ARG A 101 -2.99 0.04 6.70
CA ARG A 101 -2.40 1.19 6.03
C ARG A 101 -1.34 0.75 5.02
N ILE A 102 -1.25 1.49 3.92
CA ILE A 102 -0.15 1.44 2.96
C ILE A 102 0.54 2.80 3.03
N SER A 103 1.82 2.82 3.37
CA SER A 103 2.68 3.99 3.26
C SER A 103 3.55 3.87 2.02
N VAL A 104 3.64 4.96 1.25
CA VAL A 104 4.67 5.18 0.24
C VAL A 104 5.49 6.38 0.68
N TYR A 105 6.77 6.13 0.99
CA TYR A 105 7.70 7.11 1.51
C TYR A 105 8.88 7.29 0.54
N LYS A 106 9.15 8.53 0.14
CA LYS A 106 10.28 8.90 -0.70
C LYS A 106 11.45 9.36 0.17
N SER A 107 12.60 8.73 -0.02
CA SER A 107 13.88 9.15 0.53
C SER A 107 14.89 9.30 -0.60
N LYS A 108 15.20 10.55 -0.97
CA LYS A 108 16.04 10.86 -2.14
C LYS A 108 15.47 10.19 -3.40
N ASP A 109 16.27 9.38 -4.09
CA ASP A 109 15.87 8.61 -5.28
C ASP A 109 15.33 7.21 -4.94
N THR A 110 14.93 6.97 -3.69
CA THR A 110 14.40 5.67 -3.25
C THR A 110 12.96 5.81 -2.78
N ILE A 111 12.08 5.01 -3.37
CA ILE A 111 10.72 4.81 -2.90
C ILE A 111 10.70 3.61 -1.98
N HIS A 112 10.17 3.81 -0.78
CA HIS A 112 9.82 2.79 0.18
C HIS A 112 8.32 2.59 0.17
N MET A 113 7.87 1.35 0.13
CA MET A 113 6.47 0.99 0.33
C MET A 113 6.37 0.03 1.50
N SER A 114 5.41 0.28 2.38
CA SER A 114 5.16 -0.53 3.56
C SER A 114 3.67 -0.72 3.76
N THR A 115 3.30 -1.91 4.18
CA THR A 115 1.96 -2.26 4.61
C THR A 115 1.97 -2.54 6.09
N TRP A 116 1.13 -1.83 6.83
CA TRP A 116 0.94 -1.99 8.26
C TRP A 116 -0.46 -2.53 8.56
N VAL A 117 -0.52 -3.47 9.51
CA VAL A 117 -1.77 -4.08 9.96
C VAL A 117 -1.80 -4.23 11.49
N HIS A 118 -2.75 -3.52 12.11
CA HIS A 118 -3.11 -3.71 13.51
C HIS A 118 -4.32 -4.63 13.61
N ARG A 119 -4.22 -5.76 14.33
CA ARG A 119 -5.33 -6.73 14.43
C ARG A 119 -6.05 -6.58 15.76
N HIS A 120 -7.36 -6.50 15.73
CA HIS A 120 -8.20 -6.29 16.92
C HIS A 120 -8.57 -7.60 17.62
N ASN A 121 -8.69 -8.69 16.86
CA ASN A 121 -9.23 -9.96 17.36
C ASN A 121 -8.71 -11.15 16.56
N LEU A 122 -9.06 -12.37 17.00
CA LEU A 122 -8.62 -13.62 16.37
C LEU A 122 -9.00 -13.71 14.88
N ALA A 123 -10.15 -13.16 14.48
CA ALA A 123 -10.53 -13.13 13.07
C ALA A 123 -9.54 -12.30 12.24
N GLY A 124 -9.03 -11.19 12.77
CA GLY A 124 -7.95 -10.42 12.16
C GLY A 124 -6.67 -11.24 11.97
N TYR A 125 -6.26 -12.02 12.97
CA TYR A 125 -5.07 -12.88 12.85
C TYR A 125 -5.24 -13.96 11.78
N ILE A 126 -6.39 -14.64 11.75
CA ILE A 126 -6.71 -15.66 10.75
C ILE A 126 -6.77 -15.03 9.36
N TYR A 127 -7.43 -13.89 9.23
CA TYR A 127 -7.58 -13.16 7.99
C TYR A 127 -6.21 -12.73 7.43
N LEU A 128 -5.37 -12.08 8.24
CA LEU A 128 -4.02 -11.69 7.83
C LEU A 128 -3.25 -12.91 7.31
N ALA A 129 -3.21 -14.00 8.07
CA ALA A 129 -2.52 -15.22 7.67
C ALA A 129 -3.01 -15.78 6.32
N ALA A 130 -4.32 -15.75 6.06
CA ALA A 130 -4.91 -16.20 4.81
C ALA A 130 -4.54 -15.30 3.62
N VAL A 131 -4.48 -13.98 3.81
CA VAL A 131 -4.17 -13.03 2.72
C VAL A 131 -2.67 -12.81 2.48
N MET A 132 -1.81 -13.09 3.47
CA MET A 132 -0.36 -12.91 3.40
C MET A 132 0.32 -13.44 2.12
N PRO A 133 0.04 -14.67 1.61
CA PRO A 133 0.69 -15.14 0.39
C PRO A 133 0.34 -14.25 -0.82
N PHE A 134 -0.92 -13.82 -0.94
CA PHE A 134 -1.37 -12.94 -2.01
C PHE A 134 -0.80 -11.53 -1.84
N HIS A 135 -0.78 -11.03 -0.62
CA HIS A 135 -0.20 -9.74 -0.25
C HIS A 135 1.25 -9.62 -0.73
N ILE A 136 2.08 -10.63 -0.44
CA ILE A 136 3.48 -10.67 -0.87
C ILE A 136 3.59 -10.61 -2.40
N LEU A 137 2.71 -11.31 -3.13
CA LEU A 137 2.70 -11.27 -4.60
C LEU A 137 2.31 -9.89 -5.12
N ILE A 138 1.26 -9.28 -4.54
CA ILE A 138 0.75 -7.96 -4.93
C ILE A 138 1.80 -6.88 -4.71
N VAL A 139 2.40 -6.81 -3.51
CA VAL A 139 3.38 -5.75 -3.20
C VAL A 139 4.63 -5.90 -4.04
N ARG A 140 5.11 -7.13 -4.30
CA ARG A 140 6.26 -7.35 -5.16
C ARG A 140 5.98 -6.96 -6.61
N ASP A 141 4.78 -7.21 -7.12
CA ASP A 141 4.36 -6.74 -8.45
C ASP A 141 4.27 -5.22 -8.50
N ALA A 142 3.60 -4.59 -7.52
CA ALA A 142 3.49 -3.14 -7.39
C ALA A 142 4.88 -2.47 -7.40
N MET A 143 5.81 -2.95 -6.59
CA MET A 143 7.17 -2.42 -6.53
C MET A 143 7.96 -2.63 -7.83
N ARG A 144 7.75 -3.74 -8.55
CA ARG A 144 8.34 -3.93 -9.88
C ARG A 144 7.80 -2.92 -10.89
N ARG A 145 6.51 -2.61 -10.85
CA ARG A 145 5.91 -1.61 -11.75
C ARG A 145 6.43 -0.22 -11.46
N ILE A 146 6.52 0.15 -10.18
CA ILE A 146 7.15 1.41 -9.75
C ILE A 146 8.60 1.49 -10.27
N ALA A 147 9.37 0.40 -10.13
CA ALA A 147 10.73 0.36 -10.66
C ALA A 147 10.78 0.59 -12.18
N ARG A 148 9.88 -0.04 -12.95
CA ARG A 148 9.82 0.07 -14.42
C ARG A 148 9.43 1.43 -14.94
N THR A 149 8.56 2.16 -14.23
CA THR A 149 8.16 3.53 -14.61
C THR A 149 9.33 4.51 -14.58
N THR A 150 10.46 4.11 -13.98
CA THR A 150 11.75 4.83 -14.03
C THR A 150 12.41 4.83 -15.42
N ILE A 151 12.02 3.93 -16.34
CA ILE A 151 12.66 3.72 -17.66
C ILE A 151 11.70 4.03 -18.81
N ALA A 152 11.02 5.18 -18.78
CA ALA A 152 10.64 5.82 -20.03
C ALA A 152 11.79 6.78 -20.40
N PRO A 153 12.66 6.46 -21.39
CA PRO A 153 13.51 7.49 -21.96
C PRO A 153 12.57 8.58 -22.48
N ALA A 154 12.91 9.84 -22.21
CA ALA A 154 12.27 10.97 -22.86
C ALA A 154 12.22 10.67 -24.36
N ALA A 155 11.04 10.30 -24.86
CA ALA A 155 10.80 10.18 -26.28
C ALA A 155 11.08 11.57 -26.84
N GLN A 156 12.18 11.68 -27.57
CA GLN A 156 12.55 12.84 -28.34
C GLN A 156 11.38 13.19 -29.25
N ALA A 157 10.60 14.20 -28.88
CA ALA A 157 9.79 14.93 -29.83
C ALA A 157 10.76 15.84 -30.59
N GLN A 158 11.20 15.34 -31.75
CA GLN A 158 11.78 16.13 -32.83
C GLN A 158 10.72 17.04 -33.44
#